data_AF-G9KQM5-F1
#
_entry.id   AF-G9KQM5-F1
#
_cell.length_a   1.000
_cell.length_b   1.000
_cell.length_c   1.000
_cell.angle_alpha   90.00
_cell.angle_beta   90.00
_cell.angle_gamma   90.00
#
_symmetry.space_group_name_H-M   'P 1'
#
loop_
_entity.id
_entity.type
_entity.pdbx_description
1 polymer ?
#
loop_
_entity_poly.entity_id
_entity_poly.type
_entity_poly.pdbx_seq_one_letter_code
_entity_poly.pdbx_strand_id
1 'polypeptide(L)'
;GLVTVIVAKAMGAAQVLVTDLSASRLSKAKEVGADNVLQISKESPKEIASKVESLLGCKPEVTIECTGAEPAIQSGIYATRSGGTLVLVGLGPEMTTVPLVHAAIREVDIKGVFRYCNTWPMAISMLASKSVNVKPLVTHRFPLEKALEAFETARKGLGLKVMLKCDPKDQNP
;
A
#
# COMPACT_ATOMS: atom_id res chain seq x y z
N GLY A 1 0.06 -1.17 0.84
CA GLY A 1 1.05 -0.09 0.70
C GLY A 1 2.32 -0.60 0.05
N LEU A 2 3.40 -0.80 0.80
CA LEU A 2 4.73 -1.09 0.21
C LEU A 2 4.80 -2.34 -0.68
N VAL A 3 4.17 -3.46 -0.29
CA VAL A 3 4.12 -4.66 -1.16
C VAL A 3 3.31 -4.41 -2.43
N THR A 4 2.31 -3.53 -2.39
CA THR A 4 1.52 -3.10 -3.55
C THR A 4 2.40 -2.32 -4.54
N VAL A 5 3.28 -1.45 -4.05
CA VAL A 5 4.26 -0.72 -4.89
C VAL A 5 5.15 -1.71 -5.62
N ILE A 6 5.76 -2.65 -4.89
CA ILE A 6 6.67 -3.65 -5.44
C ILE A 6 5.97 -4.47 -6.53
N VAL A 7 4.74 -4.93 -6.27
CA VAL A 7 3.97 -5.72 -7.24
C VAL A 7 3.55 -4.86 -8.44
N ALA A 8 3.07 -3.63 -8.24
CA ALA A 8 2.69 -2.74 -9.35
C ALA A 8 3.87 -2.49 -10.30
N LYS A 9 5.06 -2.21 -9.76
CA LYS A 9 6.27 -2.07 -10.58
C LYS A 9 6.65 -3.37 -11.29
N ALA A 10 6.59 -4.51 -10.60
CA ALA A 10 6.88 -5.81 -11.20
C ALA A 10 5.88 -6.22 -12.30
N MET A 11 4.64 -5.71 -12.24
CA MET A 11 3.61 -5.89 -13.26
C MET A 11 3.69 -4.86 -14.40
N GLY A 12 4.70 -3.98 -14.40
CA GLY A 12 4.95 -3.04 -15.49
C GLY A 12 4.25 -1.69 -15.37
N ALA A 13 3.79 -1.29 -14.18
CA ALA A 13 3.26 0.05 -13.97
C ALA A 13 4.35 1.10 -14.28
N ALA A 14 4.06 1.99 -15.25
CA ALA A 14 4.98 3.03 -15.69
C ALA A 14 5.32 3.99 -14.55
N GLN A 15 4.31 4.45 -13.81
CA GLN A 15 4.47 5.29 -12.63
C GLN A 15 3.62 4.76 -11.47
N VAL A 16 4.18 4.82 -10.26
CA VAL A 16 3.51 4.53 -9.00
C VAL A 16 3.69 5.71 -8.05
N LEU A 17 2.58 6.34 -7.66
CA LEU A 17 2.54 7.39 -6.65
C LEU A 17 2.01 6.84 -5.33
N VAL A 18 2.68 7.16 -4.22
CA VAL A 18 2.27 6.74 -2.88
C VAL A 18 1.93 7.94 -2.00
N THR A 19 0.78 7.87 -1.33
CA THR A 19 0.36 8.83 -0.31
C THR A 19 0.47 8.24 1.08
N ASP A 20 0.94 9.02 2.06
CA ASP A 20 0.95 8.65 3.48
C ASP A 20 1.03 9.93 4.35
N LEU A 21 0.67 9.82 5.63
CA LEU A 21 0.86 10.90 6.60
C LEU A 21 2.33 11.02 7.04
N SER A 22 3.07 9.91 6.99
CA SER A 22 4.43 9.78 7.49
C SER A 22 5.48 9.96 6.41
N ALA A 23 6.27 11.04 6.52
CA ALA A 23 7.42 11.27 5.65
C ALA A 23 8.43 10.10 5.66
N SER A 24 8.68 9.47 6.83
CA SER A 24 9.60 8.33 6.92
C SER A 24 9.08 7.09 6.18
N ARG A 25 7.77 6.84 6.19
CA ARG A 25 7.16 5.77 5.39
C ARG A 25 7.21 6.06 3.90
N LEU A 26 7.07 7.33 3.50
CA LEU A 26 7.22 7.75 2.10
C LEU A 26 8.66 7.62 1.61
N SER A 27 9.65 7.95 2.44
CA SER A 27 11.06 7.67 2.14
C SER A 27 11.27 6.18 1.85
N LYS A 28 10.67 5.31 2.67
CA LYS A 28 10.73 3.87 2.39
C LYS A 28 10.00 3.48 1.10
N ALA A 29 8.86 4.11 0.80
CA ALA A 29 8.14 3.87 -0.45
C ALA A 29 9.02 4.16 -1.67
N LYS A 30 9.80 5.25 -1.65
CA LYS A 30 10.81 5.55 -2.68
C LYS A 30 11.87 4.46 -2.77
N GLU A 31 12.42 4.02 -1.63
CA GLU A 31 13.44 2.95 -1.61
C GLU A 31 12.96 1.63 -2.23
N VAL A 32 11.65 1.33 -2.20
CA VAL A 32 11.08 0.10 -2.76
C VAL A 32 10.44 0.26 -4.14
N GLY A 33 10.62 1.42 -4.78
CA GLY A 33 10.27 1.64 -6.18
C GLY A 33 9.10 2.57 -6.47
N ALA A 34 8.62 3.36 -5.50
CA ALA A 34 7.66 4.42 -5.80
C ALA A 34 8.32 5.52 -6.65
N ASP A 35 7.70 5.89 -7.77
CA ASP A 35 8.21 6.94 -8.65
C ASP A 35 7.90 8.33 -8.09
N ASN A 36 6.74 8.48 -7.43
CA ASN A 36 6.32 9.72 -6.77
C ASN A 36 5.80 9.43 -5.36
N VAL A 37 5.94 10.42 -4.47
CA VAL A 37 5.35 10.37 -3.13
C VAL A 37 4.68 11.69 -2.80
N LEU A 38 3.59 11.62 -2.04
CA LEU A 38 2.84 12.78 -1.59
C LEU A 38 2.53 12.64 -0.11
N GLN A 39 3.11 13.51 0.71
CA GLN A 39 2.76 13.56 2.13
C GLN A 39 1.42 14.27 2.31
N ILE A 40 0.52 13.61 3.03
CA ILE A 40 -0.83 14.10 3.31
C ILE A 40 -0.84 14.79 4.67
N SER A 41 -1.58 15.90 4.75
CA SER A 41 -1.75 16.69 5.96
C SER A 41 -3.24 17.00 6.19
N LYS A 42 -3.69 18.22 5.89
CA LYS A 42 -5.06 18.70 6.12
C LYS A 42 -5.83 18.95 4.81
N GLU A 43 -5.32 18.46 3.68
CA GLU A 43 -5.97 18.58 2.39
C GLU A 43 -7.31 17.82 2.36
N SER A 44 -8.27 18.42 1.68
CA SER A 44 -9.52 17.75 1.32
C SER A 44 -9.27 16.66 0.27
N PRO A 45 -10.19 15.67 0.16
CA PRO A 45 -10.06 14.60 -0.83
C PRO A 45 -9.92 15.05 -2.28
N LYS A 46 -10.58 16.16 -2.66
CA LYS A 46 -10.45 16.74 -4.00
C LYS A 46 -9.08 17.38 -4.23
N GLU A 47 -8.53 18.06 -3.24
CA GLU A 47 -7.18 18.63 -3.32
C GLU A 47 -6.13 17.53 -3.44
N ILE A 48 -6.27 16.43 -2.70
CA ILE A 48 -5.40 15.26 -2.83
C ILE A 48 -5.48 14.70 -4.25
N ALA A 49 -6.68 14.51 -4.79
CA ALA A 49 -6.87 14.03 -6.16
C ALA A 49 -6.21 14.95 -7.20
N SER A 50 -6.36 16.27 -7.08
CA SER A 50 -5.72 17.24 -7.96
C SER A 50 -4.18 17.21 -7.86
N LYS A 51 -3.63 17.04 -6.64
CA LYS A 51 -2.17 16.89 -6.44
C LYS A 51 -1.64 15.60 -7.05
N VAL A 52 -2.38 14.50 -6.92
CA VAL A 52 -2.05 13.22 -7.56
C VAL A 52 -2.01 13.36 -9.07
N GLU A 53 -3.05 13.95 -9.67
CA GLU A 53 -3.11 14.19 -11.12
C GLU A 53 -1.98 15.09 -11.61
N SER A 54 -1.65 16.16 -10.86
CA SER A 54 -0.53 17.05 -11.18
C SER A 54 0.82 16.32 -11.16
N LEU A 55 1.09 15.50 -10.14
CA LEU A 55 2.36 14.77 -9.99
C LEU A 55 2.54 13.65 -11.03
N LEU A 56 1.44 13.05 -11.48
CA LEU A 56 1.46 12.01 -12.53
C LEU A 56 1.32 12.60 -13.95
N GLY A 57 0.95 13.87 -14.08
CA GLY A 57 0.54 14.51 -15.33
C GLY A 57 -0.79 14.00 -15.90
N CYS A 58 -1.45 13.06 -15.22
CA CYS A 58 -2.74 12.50 -15.60
C CYS A 58 -3.40 11.79 -14.40
N LYS A 59 -4.69 11.45 -14.53
CA LYS A 59 -5.37 10.60 -13.55
C LYS A 59 -4.87 9.14 -13.64
N PRO A 60 -4.60 8.47 -12.51
CA PRO A 60 -4.23 7.06 -12.49
C PRO A 60 -5.40 6.17 -12.94
N GLU A 61 -5.10 5.14 -13.73
CA GLU A 61 -6.07 4.13 -14.18
C GLU A 61 -6.50 3.22 -13.02
N VAL A 62 -5.61 3.01 -12.04
CA VAL A 62 -5.86 2.18 -10.86
C VAL A 62 -5.42 2.92 -9.60
N THR A 63 -6.30 2.96 -8.61
CA THR A 63 -5.98 3.40 -7.24
C THR A 63 -6.12 2.21 -6.30
N ILE A 64 -5.15 2.01 -5.39
CA ILE A 64 -5.20 0.92 -4.40
C ILE A 64 -5.16 1.52 -3.00
N GLU A 65 -6.32 1.56 -2.36
CA GLU A 65 -6.53 2.12 -1.02
C GLU A 65 -6.06 1.11 0.03
N CYS A 66 -5.09 1.49 0.86
CA CYS A 66 -4.40 0.59 1.80
C CYS A 66 -4.47 1.07 3.27
N THR A 67 -5.27 2.09 3.56
CA THR A 67 -5.35 2.74 4.88
C THR A 67 -6.68 2.45 5.58
N GLY A 68 -7.77 2.26 4.82
CA GLY A 68 -9.13 2.12 5.36
C GLY A 68 -9.74 3.46 5.80
N ALA A 69 -9.04 4.58 5.61
CA ALA A 69 -9.52 5.89 6.03
C ALA A 69 -10.54 6.44 5.03
N GLU A 70 -11.69 6.90 5.52
CA GLU A 70 -12.75 7.50 4.69
C GLU A 70 -12.23 8.60 3.75
N PRO A 71 -11.44 9.60 4.20
CA PRO A 71 -10.91 10.63 3.31
C PRO A 71 -10.01 10.07 2.20
N ALA A 72 -9.29 8.97 2.45
CA ALA A 72 -8.44 8.32 1.45
C ALA A 72 -9.29 7.59 0.40
N ILE A 73 -10.37 6.93 0.80
CA ILE A 73 -11.34 6.31 -0.12
C ILE A 73 -11.97 7.39 -1.01
N GLN A 74 -12.43 8.49 -0.42
CA GLN A 74 -12.97 9.63 -1.18
C GLN A 74 -11.94 10.21 -2.16
N SER A 75 -10.68 10.35 -1.74
CA SER A 75 -9.59 10.83 -2.59
C SER A 75 -9.37 9.90 -3.77
N GLY A 76 -9.38 8.59 -3.53
CA GLY A 76 -9.27 7.58 -4.58
C GLY A 76 -10.41 7.64 -5.60
N ILE A 77 -11.65 7.90 -5.16
CA ILE A 77 -12.79 8.09 -6.06
C ILE A 77 -12.59 9.31 -6.96
N TYR A 78 -12.10 10.43 -6.43
CA TYR A 78 -11.88 11.63 -7.24
C TYR A 78 -10.65 11.52 -8.16
N ALA A 79 -9.59 10.84 -7.70
CA ALA A 79 -8.32 10.71 -8.42
C ALA A 79 -8.39 9.72 -9.57
N THR A 80 -9.09 8.58 -9.40
CA THR A 80 -9.09 7.51 -10.41
C THR A 80 -9.72 7.97 -11.73
N ARG A 81 -9.05 7.69 -12.85
CA ARG A 81 -9.52 8.01 -14.21
C ARG A 81 -10.88 7.36 -14.48
N SER A 82 -11.72 7.98 -15.32
CA SER A 82 -12.98 7.38 -15.78
C SER A 82 -12.71 6.03 -16.47
N GLY A 83 -13.55 5.02 -16.20
CA GLY A 83 -13.33 3.63 -16.60
C GLY A 83 -12.23 2.89 -15.80
N GLY A 84 -11.63 3.54 -14.81
CA GLY A 84 -10.58 2.96 -13.97
C GLY A 84 -11.11 2.12 -12.82
N THR A 85 -10.22 1.67 -11.94
CA THR A 85 -10.59 0.87 -10.76
C THR A 85 -9.97 1.42 -9.48
N LEU A 86 -10.82 1.62 -8.46
CA LEU A 86 -10.43 1.81 -7.07
C LEU A 86 -10.52 0.47 -6.33
N VAL A 87 -9.39 -0.01 -5.82
CA VAL A 87 -9.29 -1.26 -5.05
C VAL A 87 -9.24 -0.93 -3.55
N LEU A 88 -10.12 -1.53 -2.76
CA LEU A 88 -10.18 -1.36 -1.30
C LEU A 88 -9.48 -2.52 -0.60
N VAL A 89 -8.33 -2.24 0.01
CA VAL A 89 -7.53 -3.21 0.79
C VAL A 89 -7.54 -2.87 2.27
N GLY A 90 -7.52 -1.58 2.62
CA GLY A 90 -7.61 -1.13 4.01
C GLY A 90 -8.98 -1.43 4.61
N LEU A 91 -9.00 -1.84 5.87
CA LEU A 91 -10.25 -2.02 6.62
C LEU A 91 -10.55 -0.77 7.43
N GLY A 92 -11.66 -0.13 7.10
CA GLY A 92 -12.21 1.03 7.80
C GLY A 92 -13.36 0.67 8.76
N PRO A 93 -14.15 1.66 9.19
CA PRO A 93 -15.38 1.44 9.95
C PRO A 93 -16.45 0.72 9.09
N GLU A 94 -17.49 0.20 9.75
CA GLU A 94 -18.61 -0.50 9.09
C GLU A 94 -19.33 0.38 8.06
N MET A 95 -19.56 1.66 8.39
CA MET A 95 -20.21 2.63 7.51
C MET A 95 -19.20 3.70 7.09
N THR A 96 -19.21 4.02 5.80
CA THR A 96 -18.32 5.04 5.21
C THR A 96 -19.13 5.94 4.29
N THR A 97 -19.02 7.26 4.45
CA THR A 97 -19.64 8.23 3.54
C THR A 97 -18.70 8.48 2.37
N VAL A 98 -19.16 8.21 1.14
CA VAL A 98 -18.34 8.36 -0.07
C VAL A 98 -19.13 9.02 -1.21
N PRO A 99 -18.45 9.74 -2.13
CA PRO A 99 -19.09 10.32 -3.32
C PRO A 99 -19.39 9.25 -4.38
N LEU A 100 -20.26 8.28 -4.04
CA LEU A 100 -20.54 7.10 -4.86
C LEU A 100 -21.03 7.47 -6.27
N VAL A 101 -21.89 8.49 -6.38
CA VAL A 101 -22.39 8.99 -7.67
C VAL A 101 -21.25 9.48 -8.57
N HIS A 102 -20.19 10.05 -8.00
CA HIS A 102 -19.03 10.52 -8.77
C HIS A 102 -18.21 9.36 -9.36
N ALA A 103 -18.10 8.25 -8.63
CA ALA A 103 -17.50 7.02 -9.16
C ALA A 103 -18.39 6.43 -10.26
N ALA A 104 -19.68 6.25 -9.95
CA ALA A 104 -20.64 5.59 -10.83
C ALA A 104 -20.80 6.28 -12.19
N ILE A 105 -20.95 7.61 -12.21
CA ILE A 105 -21.15 8.37 -13.46
C ILE A 105 -19.91 8.36 -14.38
N ARG A 106 -18.75 8.02 -13.82
CA ARG A 106 -17.48 7.92 -14.56
C ARG A 106 -17.04 6.47 -14.78
N GLU A 107 -17.90 5.51 -14.43
CA GLU A 107 -17.62 4.08 -14.49
C GLU A 107 -16.30 3.71 -13.78
N VAL A 108 -16.07 4.31 -12.61
CA VAL A 108 -14.96 3.90 -11.73
C VAL A 108 -15.43 2.72 -10.90
N ASP A 109 -14.92 1.54 -11.22
CA ASP A 109 -15.16 0.33 -10.45
C ASP A 109 -14.60 0.47 -9.03
N ILE A 110 -15.37 0.04 -8.03
CA ILE A 110 -14.90 -0.08 -6.64
C ILE A 110 -14.87 -1.56 -6.26
N LYS A 111 -13.66 -2.11 -6.08
CA LYS A 111 -13.45 -3.56 -5.87
C LYS A 111 -12.79 -3.82 -4.52
N GLY A 112 -13.44 -4.62 -3.68
CA GLY A 112 -12.86 -5.05 -2.40
C GLY A 112 -11.81 -6.15 -2.56
N VAL A 113 -10.91 -6.25 -1.59
CA VAL A 113 -9.97 -7.36 -1.45
C VAL A 113 -10.18 -8.05 -0.11
N PHE A 114 -10.37 -9.37 -0.15
CA PHE A 114 -10.38 -10.19 1.06
C PHE A 114 -9.20 -11.16 1.03
N ARG A 115 -8.13 -10.80 1.74
CA ARG A 115 -6.89 -11.57 1.79
C ARG A 115 -6.33 -11.79 0.37
N TYR A 116 -6.37 -13.02 -0.14
CA TYR A 116 -5.86 -13.43 -1.45
C TYR A 116 -6.28 -14.88 -1.76
N CYS A 117 -6.29 -15.26 -3.03
CA CYS A 117 -6.40 -16.64 -3.49
C CYS A 117 -5.38 -16.90 -4.63
N ASN A 118 -4.89 -18.13 -4.74
CA ASN A 118 -4.02 -18.57 -5.85
C ASN A 118 -2.70 -17.77 -6.06
N THR A 119 -2.17 -17.14 -5.01
CA THR A 119 -0.99 -16.25 -5.12
C THR A 119 0.36 -16.92 -4.83
N TRP A 120 0.38 -18.03 -4.06
CA TRP A 120 1.64 -18.63 -3.59
C TRP A 120 2.58 -19.08 -4.72
N PRO A 121 2.14 -19.82 -5.75
CA PRO A 121 3.04 -20.22 -6.84
C PRO A 121 3.68 -19.03 -7.56
N MET A 122 2.90 -17.98 -7.80
CA MET A 122 3.40 -16.74 -8.43
C MET A 122 4.40 -16.03 -7.52
N ALA A 123 4.08 -15.84 -6.25
CA ALA A 123 4.96 -15.16 -5.29
C ALA A 123 6.31 -15.88 -5.16
N ILE A 124 6.30 -17.21 -5.06
CA ILE A 124 7.52 -18.03 -5.01
C ILE A 124 8.34 -17.84 -6.29
N SER A 125 7.70 -17.90 -7.46
CA SER A 125 8.35 -17.71 -8.76
C SER A 125 9.01 -16.33 -8.88
N MET A 126 8.31 -15.26 -8.48
CA MET A 126 8.84 -13.89 -8.53
C MET A 126 10.03 -13.67 -7.58
N LEU A 127 10.02 -14.34 -6.42
CA LEU A 127 11.15 -14.31 -5.48
C LEU A 127 12.36 -15.10 -6.03
N ALA A 128 12.11 -16.31 -6.56
CA ALA A 128 13.15 -17.19 -7.10
C ALA A 128 13.86 -16.57 -8.33
N SER A 129 13.08 -15.96 -9.22
CA SER A 129 13.59 -15.22 -10.39
C SER A 129 14.18 -13.85 -10.06
N LYS A 130 14.11 -13.42 -8.79
CA LYS A 130 14.53 -12.09 -8.31
C LYS A 130 13.80 -10.93 -9.00
N SER A 131 12.64 -11.17 -9.59
CA SER A 131 11.77 -10.12 -10.16
C SER A 131 11.26 -9.15 -9.09
N VAL A 132 11.22 -9.56 -7.82
CA VAL A 132 10.87 -8.70 -6.68
C VAL A 132 11.87 -8.86 -5.54
N ASN A 133 12.14 -7.76 -4.83
CA ASN A 133 12.96 -7.77 -3.62
C ASN A 133 12.17 -7.23 -2.42
N VAL A 134 11.75 -8.14 -1.53
CA VAL A 134 11.01 -7.80 -0.30
C VAL A 134 11.89 -7.69 0.94
N LYS A 135 13.19 -8.02 0.83
CA LYS A 135 14.12 -8.01 1.98
C LYS A 135 14.17 -6.64 2.71
N PRO A 136 14.15 -5.48 2.02
CA PRO A 136 14.18 -4.17 2.68
C PRO A 136 12.98 -3.88 3.58
N LEU A 137 11.89 -4.66 3.49
CA LEU A 137 10.72 -4.49 4.35
C LEU A 137 10.95 -5.04 5.77
N VAL A 138 11.89 -5.98 5.93
CA VAL A 138 12.20 -6.56 7.25
C VAL A 138 13.12 -5.62 8.01
N THR A 139 12.56 -4.95 9.01
CA THR A 139 13.28 -3.98 9.86
C THR A 139 13.83 -4.59 11.14
N HIS A 140 13.15 -5.61 11.69
CA HIS A 140 13.50 -6.20 12.98
C HIS A 140 13.33 -7.71 12.95
N ARG A 141 14.15 -8.42 13.72
CA ARG A 141 14.11 -9.87 13.90
C ARG A 141 14.27 -10.16 15.39
N PHE A 142 13.40 -11.00 15.93
CA PHE A 142 13.44 -11.45 17.31
C PHE A 142 13.31 -12.98 17.35
N PRO A 143 13.95 -13.67 18.31
CA PRO A 143 13.64 -15.05 18.59
C PRO A 143 12.22 -15.16 19.20
N LEU A 144 11.58 -16.32 19.11
CA LEU A 144 10.19 -16.51 19.55
C LEU A 144 9.96 -16.16 21.03
N GLU A 145 10.95 -16.42 21.88
CA GLU A 145 10.94 -16.13 23.32
C GLU A 145 10.78 -14.63 23.61
N LYS A 146 11.15 -13.77 22.64
CA LYS A 146 11.02 -12.31 22.71
C LYS A 146 9.78 -11.79 21.99
N ALA A 147 8.74 -12.62 21.82
CA ALA A 147 7.50 -12.21 21.16
C ALA A 147 6.89 -10.94 21.77
N LEU A 148 6.84 -10.81 23.10
CA LEU A 148 6.30 -9.60 23.75
C LEU A 148 7.06 -8.33 23.33
N GLU A 149 8.39 -8.36 23.31
CA GLU A 149 9.22 -7.23 22.85
C GLU A 149 9.00 -6.93 21.37
N ALA A 150 8.81 -7.96 20.54
CA ALA A 150 8.54 -7.82 19.11
C ALA A 150 7.19 -7.12 18.86
N PHE A 151 6.15 -7.50 19.62
CA PHE A 151 4.84 -6.85 19.56
C PHE A 151 4.91 -5.40 20.07
N GLU A 152 5.64 -5.11 21.14
CA GLU A 152 5.85 -3.73 21.61
C GLU A 152 6.60 -2.87 20.58
N THR A 153 7.59 -3.45 19.88
CA THR A 153 8.30 -2.77 18.79
C THR A 153 7.37 -2.43 17.63
N ALA A 154 6.50 -3.38 17.25
CA ALA A 154 5.49 -3.15 16.23
C ALA A 154 4.47 -2.08 16.66
N ARG A 155 4.02 -2.11 17.92
CA ARG A 155 3.08 -1.15 18.50
C ARG A 155 3.62 0.29 18.49
N LYS A 156 4.92 0.48 18.77
CA LYS A 156 5.58 1.80 18.73
C LYS A 156 5.74 2.35 17.31
N GLY A 157 5.50 1.55 16.27
CA GLY A 157 5.64 1.98 14.87
C GLY A 157 7.10 2.23 14.44
N LEU A 158 8.08 1.70 15.19
CA LEU A 158 9.52 1.90 14.94
C LEU A 158 10.07 1.02 13.79
N GLY A 159 9.21 0.22 13.13
CA GLY A 159 9.58 -0.70 12.07
C GLY A 159 8.44 -0.95 11.06
N LEU A 160 8.73 -1.75 10.03
CA LEU A 160 7.79 -2.09 8.96
C LEU A 160 7.30 -3.54 9.08
N LYS A 161 8.21 -4.50 8.89
CA LYS A 161 8.00 -5.91 9.17
C LYS A 161 8.94 -6.34 10.30
N VAL A 162 8.34 -6.87 11.36
CA VAL A 162 9.01 -7.52 12.48
C VAL A 162 8.85 -9.03 12.30
N MET A 163 9.97 -9.76 12.28
CA MET A 163 10.00 -11.21 12.11
C MET A 163 10.24 -11.91 13.45
N LEU A 164 9.52 -13.00 13.69
CA LEU A 164 9.81 -13.94 14.76
C LEU A 164 10.53 -15.17 14.21
N LYS A 165 11.62 -15.58 14.85
CA LYS A 165 12.44 -16.73 14.49
C LYS A 165 12.14 -17.86 15.48
N CYS A 166 11.42 -18.88 15.00
CA CYS A 166 10.87 -19.93 15.84
C CYS A 166 11.76 -21.17 15.98
N ASP A 167 12.80 -21.31 15.16
CA ASP A 167 13.72 -22.45 15.23
C ASP A 167 14.97 -22.07 16.05
N PRO A 168 15.18 -22.62 17.26
CA PRO A 168 16.35 -22.32 18.07
C PRO A 168 17.68 -22.72 17.41
N LYS A 169 17.65 -23.62 16.41
CA LYS A 169 18.84 -24.09 15.70
C LYS A 169 19.23 -23.21 14.52
N ASP A 170 18.32 -22.37 14.01
CA ASP A 170 18.60 -21.44 12.91
C ASP A 170 17.90 -20.09 13.09
N GLN A 171 18.70 -19.07 13.39
CA GLN A 171 18.25 -17.70 13.59
C GLN A 171 18.59 -16.78 12.41
N ASN A 172 19.20 -17.30 11.33
CA ASN A 172 19.53 -16.53 10.13
C ASN A 172 18.27 -16.13 9.35
N PRO A 173 18.30 -15.11 8.47
CA PRO A 173 17.14 -14.66 7.69
C PRO A 173 16.33 -15.77 7.04
#